data_AF-K1HBH0-F1
#
_entry.id   AF-K1HBH0-F1
#
_cell.length_a   1.000
_cell.length_b   1.000
_cell.length_c   1.000
_cell.angle_alpha   90.00
_cell.angle_beta   90.00
_cell.angle_gamma   90.00
#
_symmetry.space_group_name_H-M   'P 1'
#
loop_
_entity.id
_entity.type
_entity.pdbx_description
1 polymer ?
#
loop_
_entity_poly.entity_id
_entity_poly.type
_entity_poly.pdbx_seq_one_letter_code
_entity_poly.pdbx_strand_id
1 'polypeptide(L)'
;MGLSYLDIAIKLTMGLLSLVLVINISGKGNLAPSSAMDQVLNYVLGGIVGGVIYNPSITVLQYFIILMMWTIIVLLLKWLKTNSVIFKTILDGQPVILIKKGVLDVEACRRAGLTAYDIAFKLRTNGIYSIK
;
A
#
# COMPACT_ATOMS: atom_id res chain seq x y z
N MET A 1 28.07 -23.95 2.89
CA MET A 1 28.08 -22.98 1.77
C MET A 1 27.93 -21.60 2.36
N GLY A 2 29.00 -20.80 2.35
CA GLY A 2 28.97 -19.45 2.89
C GLY A 2 28.11 -18.53 2.03
N LEU A 3 27.49 -17.53 2.66
CA LEU A 3 26.86 -16.43 1.94
C LEU A 3 27.93 -15.72 1.10
N SER A 4 27.84 -15.85 -0.22
CA SER A 4 28.63 -14.99 -1.10
C SER A 4 28.06 -13.59 -1.00
N TYR A 5 28.87 -12.60 -0.63
CA TYR A 5 28.45 -11.19 -0.63
C TYR A 5 27.94 -10.74 -2.01
N LEU A 6 28.37 -11.41 -3.08
CA LEU A 6 27.85 -11.21 -4.42
C LEU A 6 26.38 -11.65 -4.55
N ASP A 7 26.01 -12.80 -3.98
CA ASP A 7 24.61 -13.28 -3.99
C ASP A 7 23.70 -12.34 -3.21
N ILE A 8 24.18 -11.83 -2.07
CA ILE A 8 23.47 -10.82 -1.28
C ILE A 8 23.28 -9.55 -2.11
N ALA A 9 24.32 -9.06 -2.79
CA ALA A 9 24.23 -7.87 -3.62
C ALA A 9 23.24 -8.03 -4.79
N ILE A 10 23.23 -9.19 -5.44
CA ILE A 10 22.29 -9.52 -6.51
C ILE A 10 20.84 -9.56 -5.96
N LYS A 11 20.61 -10.30 -4.88
CA LYS A 11 19.28 -10.36 -4.24
C LYS A 11 18.81 -8.99 -3.77
N LEU A 12 19.68 -8.18 -3.16
CA LEU A 12 19.33 -6.83 -2.73
C LEU A 12 18.93 -5.95 -3.91
N THR A 13 19.68 -5.99 -5.01
CA THR A 13 19.38 -5.24 -6.23
C THR A 13 18.04 -5.68 -6.84
N MET A 14 17.78 -6.98 -6.91
CA MET A 14 16.50 -7.52 -7.39
C MET A 14 15.33 -7.11 -6.49
N GLY A 15 15.53 -7.15 -5.17
CA GLY A 15 14.53 -6.70 -4.20
C GLY A 15 14.18 -5.23 -4.40
N LEU A 16 15.19 -4.36 -4.54
CA LEU A 16 15.00 -2.94 -4.81
C LEU A 16 14.26 -2.70 -6.13
N LEU A 17 14.67 -3.35 -7.22
CA LEU A 17 13.99 -3.24 -8.50
C LEU A 17 12.53 -3.70 -8.43
N SER A 18 12.26 -4.78 -7.69
CA SER A 18 10.90 -5.29 -7.49
C SER A 18 10.03 -4.32 -6.70
N LEU A 19 10.57 -3.67 -5.67
CA LEU A 19 9.88 -2.61 -4.92
C LEU A 19 9.49 -1.46 -5.83
N VAL A 20 10.42 -0.97 -6.63
CA VAL A 20 10.17 0.12 -7.59
C VAL A 20 9.13 -0.29 -8.63
N LEU A 21 9.21 -1.51 -9.16
CA LEU A 21 8.27 -2.03 -10.14
C LEU A 21 6.87 -2.16 -9.54
N VAL A 22 6.73 -2.82 -8.39
CA VAL A 22 5.44 -3.01 -7.71
C VAL A 22 4.81 -1.66 -7.35
N ILE A 23 5.59 -0.70 -6.84
CA ILE A 23 5.07 0.65 -6.54
C ILE A 23 4.58 1.35 -7.81
N ASN A 24 5.34 1.30 -8.91
CA ASN A 24 4.94 1.93 -10.17
C ASN A 24 3.67 1.30 -10.75
N ILE A 25 3.55 -0.03 -10.74
CA ILE A 25 2.38 -0.71 -11.27
C ILE A 25 1.16 -0.55 -10.35
N SER A 26 1.35 -0.61 -9.03
CA SER A 26 0.27 -0.41 -8.06
C SER A 26 -0.20 1.05 -8.01
N GLY A 27 0.66 2.00 -8.37
CA GLY A 27 0.37 3.43 -8.40
C GLY A 27 0.83 4.13 -7.11
N LYS A 28 0.74 5.47 -7.10
CA LYS A 28 1.26 6.34 -6.02
C LYS A 28 0.69 6.06 -4.61
N GLY A 29 -0.38 5.27 -4.52
CA GLY A 29 -0.98 4.82 -3.24
C GLY A 29 -0.01 4.03 -2.35
N ASN A 30 1.04 3.40 -2.88
CA ASN A 30 2.03 2.72 -2.02
C ASN A 30 3.04 3.67 -1.35
N LEU A 31 3.26 4.87 -1.90
CA LEU A 31 4.15 5.88 -1.30
C LEU A 31 3.44 6.69 -0.20
N ALA A 32 2.13 6.89 -0.38
CA ALA A 32 1.24 7.48 0.60
C ALA A 32 0.04 6.53 0.77
N PRO A 33 0.12 5.55 1.70
CA PRO A 33 -0.88 4.50 1.85
C PRO A 33 -2.28 5.10 1.93
N SER A 34 -3.06 4.85 0.89
CA SER A 34 -4.42 5.39 0.77
C SER A 34 -5.45 4.48 1.43
N SER A 35 -5.07 3.22 1.67
CA SER A 35 -5.86 2.27 2.44
C SER A 35 -5.02 1.33 3.31
N ALA A 36 -5.67 0.64 4.25
CA ALA A 36 -5.03 -0.35 5.11
C ALA A 36 -4.41 -1.50 4.30
N MET A 37 -5.06 -1.89 3.20
CA MET A 37 -4.56 -2.92 2.29
C MET A 37 -3.22 -2.51 1.66
N ASP A 38 -3.09 -1.25 1.23
CA ASP A 38 -1.84 -0.73 0.65
C ASP A 38 -0.69 -0.84 1.67
N GLN A 39 -0.96 -0.61 2.96
CA GLN A 39 0.04 -0.78 4.04
C GLN A 39 0.44 -2.24 4.23
N VAL A 40 -0.54 -3.15 4.28
CA VAL A 40 -0.28 -4.59 4.44
C VAL A 40 0.58 -5.11 3.29
N LEU A 41 0.28 -4.73 2.05
CA LEU A 41 1.07 -5.13 0.88
C LEU A 41 2.52 -4.65 0.96
N ASN A 42 2.74 -3.41 1.42
CA ASN A 42 4.09 -2.87 1.61
C ASN A 42 4.86 -3.64 2.69
N TYR A 43 4.23 -3.99 3.82
CA TYR A 43 4.86 -4.76 4.89
C TYR A 43 5.24 -6.18 4.45
N VAL A 44 4.35 -6.86 3.75
CA VAL A 44 4.62 -8.22 3.26
C VAL A 44 5.75 -8.20 2.23
N LEU A 45 5.75 -7.24 1.30
CA LEU A 45 6.85 -7.08 0.33
C LEU A 45 8.19 -6.81 1.03
N GLY A 46 8.22 -5.91 2.02
CA GLY A 46 9.40 -5.65 2.82
C GLY A 46 9.90 -6.90 3.56
N GLY A 47 8.98 -7.70 4.13
CA GLY A 47 9.30 -8.97 4.78
C GLY A 47 9.87 -10.03 3.84
N ILE A 48 9.29 -10.16 2.63
CA ILE A 48 9.79 -11.07 1.59
C ILE A 48 11.21 -10.66 1.17
N VAL A 49 11.44 -9.38 0.88
CA VAL A 49 12.76 -8.88 0.47
C VAL A 49 13.77 -9.09 1.59
N GLY A 50 13.47 -8.63 2.81
CA GLY A 50 14.37 -8.74 3.96
C GLY A 50 14.69 -10.18 4.35
N GLY A 51 13.69 -11.07 4.38
CA GLY A 51 13.87 -12.46 4.76
C GLY A 51 14.68 -13.29 3.76
N VAL A 52 14.53 -13.02 2.46
CA VAL A 52 15.19 -13.82 1.41
C VAL A 52 16.65 -13.42 1.19
N ILE A 53 17.00 -12.16 1.39
CA ILE A 53 18.38 -11.66 1.21
C ILE A 53 19.37 -12.42 2.09
N TYR A 54 19.03 -12.64 3.36
CA TYR A 54 19.92 -13.28 4.34
C TYR A 54 19.79 -14.80 4.40
N ASN A 55 18.90 -15.40 3.61
CA ASN A 55 18.70 -16.84 3.61
C ASN A 55 19.57 -17.51 2.52
N PRO A 56 20.65 -18.24 2.90
CA PRO A 56 21.52 -18.89 1.93
C PRO A 56 20.84 -20.08 1.22
N SER A 57 19.78 -20.65 1.79
CA SER A 57 19.04 -21.76 1.18
C SER A 57 18.20 -21.33 -0.01
N ILE A 58 17.91 -20.04 -0.14
CA ILE A 58 17.12 -19.50 -1.25
C ILE A 58 18.07 -19.05 -2.35
N THR A 59 17.99 -19.65 -3.53
CA THR A 59 18.81 -19.26 -4.68
C THR A 59 18.29 -17.97 -5.32
N VAL A 60 19.12 -17.30 -6.12
CA VAL A 60 18.72 -16.09 -6.88
C VAL A 60 17.52 -16.38 -7.78
N LEU A 61 17.48 -17.54 -8.44
CA LEU A 61 16.36 -17.95 -9.29
C LEU A 61 15.07 -18.17 -8.47
N GLN A 62 15.16 -18.82 -7.31
CA GLN A 62 14.01 -18.98 -6.42
C GLN A 62 13.49 -17.63 -5.95
N TYR A 63 14.39 -16.69 -5.62
CA TYR A 63 13.99 -15.34 -5.24
C TYR A 63 13.26 -14.60 -6.37
N PHE A 64 13.74 -14.72 -7.61
CA PHE A 64 13.03 -14.18 -8.77
C PHE A 64 11.60 -14.71 -8.91
N ILE A 65 11.43 -16.03 -8.75
CA ILE A 65 10.11 -16.69 -8.83
C ILE A 65 9.20 -16.19 -7.69
N ILE A 66 9.72 -16.04 -6.47
CA ILE A 66 8.98 -15.47 -5.33
C ILE A 66 8.48 -14.06 -5.66
N LEU A 67 9.34 -13.20 -6.22
CA LEU A 67 8.97 -11.84 -6.62
C LEU A 67 7.92 -11.81 -7.74
N MET A 68 8.00 -12.74 -8.70
CA MET A 68 7.01 -12.87 -9.77
C MET A 68 5.65 -13.30 -9.22
N MET A 69 5.60 -14.33 -8.36
CA MET A 69 4.38 -14.77 -7.69
C MET A 69 3.76 -13.64 -6.87
N TRP A 70 4.58 -12.94 -6.10
CA TRP A 70 4.14 -11.79 -5.32
C TRP A 70 3.54 -10.69 -6.20
N THR A 71 4.21 -10.35 -7.30
CA THR A 71 3.71 -9.34 -8.25
C THR A 71 2.34 -9.73 -8.81
N ILE A 72 2.14 -11.00 -9.17
CA ILE A 72 0.84 -11.51 -9.65
C ILE A 72 -0.24 -11.35 -8.57
N ILE A 73 0.06 -11.67 -7.31
CA ILE A 73 -0.89 -11.50 -6.19
C ILE A 73 -1.28 -10.02 -6.05
N VAL A 74 -0.31 -9.10 -6.08
CA VAL A 74 -0.59 -7.66 -5.96
C VAL A 74 -1.48 -7.18 -7.12
N LEU A 75 -1.20 -7.63 -8.35
CA LEU A 75 -2.02 -7.29 -9.52
C LEU A 75 -3.45 -7.82 -9.41
N LEU A 76 -3.62 -9.07 -8.97
CA LEU A 76 -4.93 -9.67 -8.75
C LEU A 76 -5.72 -8.91 -7.69
N LEU A 77 -5.10 -8.57 -6.56
CA LEU A 77 -5.75 -7.78 -5.51
C LEU A 77 -6.15 -6.39 -5.99
N LYS A 78 -5.27 -5.74 -6.77
CA LYS A 78 -5.58 -4.43 -7.38
C LYS A 78 -6.75 -4.53 -8.37
N TRP A 79 -6.78 -5.57 -9.20
CA TRP A 79 -7.87 -5.81 -10.13
C TRP A 79 -9.19 -6.06 -9.40
N LEU A 80 -9.20 -6.91 -8.36
CA LEU A 80 -10.38 -7.16 -7.52
C LEU A 80 -10.90 -5.89 -6.85
N LYS A 81 -9.99 -5.08 -6.30
CA LYS A 81 -10.31 -3.79 -5.67
C LYS A 81 -10.93 -2.79 -6.65
N THR A 82 -10.49 -2.81 -7.90
CA THR A 82 -10.95 -1.87 -8.94
C THR A 82 -12.27 -2.33 -9.57
N ASN A 83 -12.44 -3.64 -9.80
CA ASN A 83 -13.59 -4.17 -10.52
C ASN A 83 -14.79 -4.50 -9.61
N SER A 84 -14.58 -4.68 -8.31
CA SER A 84 -15.66 -5.02 -7.37
C SER A 84 -15.79 -3.99 -6.24
N VAL A 85 -16.92 -3.27 -6.26
CA VAL A 85 -17.34 -2.36 -5.20
C VAL A 85 -17.47 -3.10 -3.85
N ILE A 86 -17.83 -4.38 -3.88
CA ILE A 86 -17.95 -5.23 -2.69
C ILE A 86 -16.58 -5.49 -2.08
N PHE A 87 -15.58 -5.87 -2.88
CA PHE A 87 -14.21 -6.06 -2.37
C PHE A 87 -13.61 -4.75 -1.86
N LYS A 88 -13.83 -3.65 -2.57
CA LYS A 88 -13.41 -2.32 -2.10
C LYS A 88 -14.07 -1.98 -0.76
N THR A 89 -15.35 -2.28 -0.59
CA THR A 89 -16.10 -2.05 0.64
C THR A 89 -15.59 -2.91 1.80
N ILE A 90 -15.31 -4.19 1.56
CA ILE A 90 -14.85 -5.12 2.62
C ILE A 90 -13.43 -4.76 3.08
N LEU A 91 -12.55 -4.40 2.13
CA LEU A 91 -11.13 -4.16 2.39
C LEU A 91 -10.84 -2.72 2.88
N ASP A 92 -11.46 -1.72 2.26
CA ASP A 92 -11.20 -0.31 2.53
C ASP A 92 -12.37 0.40 3.26
N GLY A 93 -13.52 -0.26 3.39
CA GLY A 93 -14.74 0.34 3.93
C GLY A 93 -15.61 1.03 2.88
N GLN A 94 -16.82 1.45 3.28
CA GLN A 94 -17.68 2.29 2.45
C GLN A 94 -17.14 3.74 2.42
N PRO A 95 -17.10 4.42 1.26
CA PRO A 95 -16.80 5.84 1.22
C PRO A 95 -17.86 6.63 1.99
N VAL A 96 -17.43 7.40 2.99
CA VAL A 96 -18.31 8.27 3.78
C VAL A 96 -18.15 9.70 3.29
N ILE A 97 -19.25 10.33 2.89
CA ILE A 97 -19.26 11.75 2.51
C ILE A 97 -19.29 12.57 3.80
N LEU A 98 -18.20 13.29 4.08
CA LEU A 98 -18.07 14.13 5.27
C LEU A 98 -18.55 15.57 5.05
N ILE A 99 -18.41 16.09 3.83
CA ILE A 99 -18.82 17.46 3.47
C ILE A 99 -19.65 17.38 2.20
N LYS A 100 -20.87 17.92 2.25
CA LYS A 100 -21.79 17.97 1.10
C LYS A 100 -22.20 19.40 0.85
N LYS A 101 -21.84 19.94 -0.32
CA LYS A 101 -22.14 21.33 -0.73
C LYS A 101 -21.66 22.38 0.31
N GLY A 102 -20.50 22.16 0.90
CA GLY A 102 -19.90 23.06 1.89
C GLY A 102 -20.35 22.83 3.33
N VAL A 103 -21.40 22.03 3.56
CA VAL A 103 -21.91 21.72 4.90
C VAL A 103 -21.25 20.45 5.44
N LEU A 104 -20.72 20.52 6.67
CA LEU A 104 -20.11 19.41 7.38
C LEU A 104 -21.18 18.48 8.00
N ASP A 105 -21.08 17.18 7.72
CA ASP A 105 -21.90 16.16 8.38
C ASP A 105 -21.21 15.68 9.66
N VAL A 106 -21.59 16.27 10.79
CA VAL A 106 -20.99 15.99 12.10
C VAL A 106 -21.21 14.54 12.53
N GLU A 107 -22.37 13.95 12.21
CA GLU A 107 -22.64 12.55 12.55
C GLU A 107 -21.77 11.60 11.74
N ALA A 108 -21.60 11.85 10.45
CA ALA A 108 -20.72 11.07 9.58
C ALA A 108 -19.26 11.14 10.07
N CYS A 109 -18.80 12.34 10.47
CA CYS A 109 -17.47 12.53 11.05
C CYS A 109 -17.29 11.74 12.36
N ARG A 110 -18.30 11.79 13.24
CA ARG A 110 -18.30 11.02 14.50
C ARG A 110 -18.25 9.51 14.24
N ARG A 111 -19.04 9.01 13.28
CA ARG A 111 -19.04 7.59 12.89
C ARG A 111 -17.71 7.15 12.26
N ALA A 112 -17.03 8.06 11.55
CA ALA A 112 -15.71 7.83 10.99
C ALA A 112 -14.55 8.04 11.99
N GLY A 113 -14.84 8.43 13.24
CA GLY A 113 -13.84 8.68 14.28
C GLY A 113 -12.97 9.92 14.02
N LEU A 114 -13.44 10.87 13.20
CA LEU A 114 -12.71 12.09 12.84
C LEU A 114 -13.08 13.23 13.77
N THR A 115 -12.06 13.88 14.34
CA THR A 115 -12.22 15.10 15.13
C THR A 115 -12.32 16.33 14.23
N ALA A 116 -12.85 17.44 14.77
CA ALA A 116 -12.85 18.72 14.05
C ALA A 116 -11.43 19.17 13.66
N TYR A 117 -10.42 18.81 14.48
CA TYR A 117 -9.02 19.08 14.19
C TYR A 117 -8.52 18.30 12.97
N ASP A 118 -8.83 17.00 12.87
CA ASP A 118 -8.43 16.16 11.72
C ASP A 118 -8.99 16.71 10.40
N ILE A 119 -10.23 17.18 10.44
CA ILE A 119 -10.91 17.74 9.27
C ILE A 119 -10.30 19.09 8.90
N ALA A 120 -10.12 20.00 9.86
CA ALA A 120 -9.48 21.29 9.63
C ALA A 120 -8.04 21.13 9.11
N PHE A 121 -7.29 20.15 9.64
CA PHE A 121 -5.95 19.82 9.17
C PHE A 121 -5.98 19.32 7.72
N LYS A 122 -6.80 18.31 7.40
CA LYS A 122 -6.94 17.78 6.02
C LYS A 122 -7.36 18.85 5.02
N LEU A 123 -8.26 19.77 5.40
CA LEU A 123 -8.66 20.90 4.56
C LEU A 123 -7.49 21.85 4.30
N ARG A 124 -6.72 22.21 5.34
CA ARG A 124 -5.55 23.09 5.21
C ARG A 124 -4.44 22.49 4.35
N THR A 125 -4.18 21.18 4.46
CA THR A 125 -3.21 20.49 3.59
C THR A 125 -3.60 20.55 2.11
N ASN A 126 -4.88 20.78 1.81
CA ASN A 126 -5.42 20.97 0.47
C ASN A 126 -5.71 22.45 0.14
N GLY A 127 -5.21 23.41 0.95
CA GLY A 127 -5.37 24.85 0.72
C GLY A 127 -6.73 25.45 1.09
N ILE A 128 -7.60 24.69 1.76
CA ILE A 128 -8.93 25.15 2.19
C ILE A 128 -8.87 25.54 3.67
N TYR A 129 -9.14 26.80 3.99
CA TYR A 129 -9.03 27.35 5.36
C TYR A 129 -10.38 27.52 6.07
N SER A 130 -11.48 27.49 5.32
CA SER A 130 -12.84 27.69 5.83
C SER A 130 -13.83 26.89 4.99
N ILE A 131 -14.81 26.29 5.68
CA ILE A 131 -16.03 25.70 5.12
C ILE A 131 -17.23 26.28 5.89
N LYS A 132 -18.43 26.21 5.30
CA LYS A 132 -19.62 26.93 5.78
C LYS A 132 -20.46 26.10 6.74
#